data_AF-A0A920GJZ1-F1
#
_entry.id   AF-A0A920GJZ1-F1
#
_cell.length_a   1.000
_cell.length_b   1.000
_cell.length_c   1.000
_cell.angle_alpha   90.00
_cell.angle_beta   90.00
_cell.angle_gamma   90.00
#
_symmetry.space_group_name_H-M   'P 1'
#
loop_
_entity.id
_entity.type
_entity.pdbx_description
1 polymer ?
#
loop_
_entity_poly.entity_id
_entity_poly.type
_entity_poly.pdbx_seq_one_letter_code
_entity_poly.pdbx_strand_id
1 'polypeptide(L)'
;MSRSIGDAMSADIKAAYSKLDQEQISVAVRSSANAEDLPDFSFAGQQETFLNVSGEEEVVVAVQKCWASLWTAQAISYRHQNGIDQGVVAMAVVGR
;
A
#
# COMPACT_ATOMS: atom_id res chain seq x y z
N MET A 1 -2.24 -19.26 -2.14
CA MET A 1 -1.91 -18.89 -3.53
C MET A 1 -1.68 -17.39 -3.55
N SER A 2 -0.44 -16.93 -3.66
CA SER A 2 -0.17 -15.51 -3.91
C SER A 2 -0.50 -15.24 -5.38
N ARG A 3 -1.54 -14.46 -5.66
CA ARG A 3 -1.76 -13.92 -7.00
C ARG A 3 -0.74 -12.80 -7.19
N SER A 4 0.04 -12.86 -8.27
CA SER A 4 0.85 -11.72 -8.68
C SER A 4 -0.06 -10.55 -9.02
N ILE A 5 0.44 -9.34 -8.84
CA ILE A 5 -0.18 -8.16 -9.40
C ILE A 5 -0.23 -8.34 -10.93
N GLY A 6 -1.33 -7.90 -11.58
CA GLY A 6 -1.47 -8.08 -13.02
C GLY A 6 -0.46 -7.24 -13.81
N ASP A 7 -0.03 -7.72 -14.97
CA ASP A 7 1.03 -7.08 -15.78
C ASP A 7 0.76 -5.60 -16.10
N ALA A 8 -0.51 -5.27 -16.38
CA ALA A 8 -0.92 -3.88 -16.62
C ALA A 8 -0.70 -3.00 -15.38
N MET A 9 -1.06 -3.48 -14.19
CA MET A 9 -0.87 -2.76 -12.93
C MET A 9 0.62 -2.63 -12.59
N SER A 10 1.41 -3.68 -12.81
CA SER A 10 2.88 -3.61 -12.69
C SER A 10 3.45 -2.51 -13.57
N ALA A 11 3.04 -2.46 -14.85
CA ALA A 11 3.51 -1.45 -15.78
C ALA A 11 3.13 -0.02 -15.35
N ASP A 12 1.91 0.18 -14.87
CA ASP A 12 1.44 1.48 -14.37
C ASP A 12 2.24 1.94 -13.14
N ILE A 13 2.53 1.04 -12.20
CA ILE A 13 3.35 1.35 -11.02
C ILE A 13 4.77 1.73 -11.42
N LYS A 14 5.39 0.97 -12.32
CA LYS A 14 6.74 1.27 -12.83
C LYS A 14 6.78 2.61 -13.56
N ALA A 15 5.77 2.88 -14.39
CA ALA A 15 5.64 4.15 -15.10
C ALA A 15 5.39 5.35 -14.17
N ALA A 16 4.71 5.14 -13.03
CA ALA A 16 4.55 6.17 -12.01
C ALA A 16 5.86 6.40 -11.25
N TYR A 17 6.58 5.33 -10.90
CA TYR A 17 7.87 5.40 -10.21
C TYR A 17 8.95 6.07 -11.07
N SER A 18 9.02 5.75 -12.36
CA SER A 18 10.03 6.33 -13.28
C SER A 18 9.85 7.84 -13.49
N LYS A 19 8.64 8.37 -13.29
CA LYS A 19 8.36 9.82 -13.34
C LYS A 19 8.85 10.59 -12.11
N LEU A 20 9.25 9.91 -11.04
CA LEU A 20 9.78 10.55 -9.83
C LEU A 20 11.24 11.05 -10.00
N ASP A 21 11.82 10.83 -11.19
CA ASP A 21 13.09 11.34 -11.73
C ASP A 21 14.01 12.09 -10.76
N GLN A 22 14.77 11.30 -10.00
CA GLN A 22 16.13 11.61 -9.51
C GLN A 22 16.88 10.27 -9.43
N GLU A 23 18.12 10.22 -9.94
CA GLU A 23 18.97 9.02 -9.85
C GLU A 23 18.98 8.52 -8.39
N GLN A 24 18.54 7.27 -8.18
CA GLN A 24 18.44 6.60 -6.88
C GLN A 24 17.47 7.23 -5.87
N ILE A 25 16.31 7.73 -6.30
CA ILE A 25 15.25 8.03 -5.33
C ILE A 25 14.79 6.74 -4.62
N SER A 26 14.57 6.85 -3.31
CA SER A 26 13.97 5.80 -2.51
C SER A 26 12.60 6.29 -2.02
N VAL A 27 11.61 5.41 -2.10
CA VAL A 27 10.22 5.75 -1.79
C VAL A 27 9.74 5.02 -0.55
N ALA A 28 8.75 5.60 0.11
CA ALA A 28 7.97 4.93 1.12
C ALA A 28 6.67 4.41 0.49
N VAL A 29 6.40 3.12 0.63
CA VAL A 29 5.14 2.49 0.22
C VAL A 29 4.28 2.26 1.45
N ARG A 30 3.08 2.83 1.46
CA ARG A 30 2.13 2.74 2.58
C ARG A 30 0.69 2.55 2.07
N SER A 31 -0.15 1.90 2.87
CA SER A 31 -1.58 1.92 2.61
C SER A 31 -2.14 3.28 3.00
N SER A 32 -3.24 3.67 2.38
CA SER A 32 -3.97 4.88 2.73
C SER A 32 -5.44 4.55 2.62
N ALA A 33 -6.03 4.13 3.74
CA ALA A 33 -7.45 3.89 3.83
C ALA A 33 -8.14 5.19 4.23
N ASN A 34 -9.21 5.55 3.53
CA ASN A 34 -10.01 6.75 3.82
C ASN A 34 -10.59 6.74 5.25
N ALA A 35 -10.59 5.58 5.90
CA ALA A 35 -11.03 5.39 7.27
C ALA A 35 -9.97 5.78 8.34
N GLU A 36 -8.73 6.10 7.94
CA GLU A 36 -7.70 6.67 8.83
C GLU A 36 -8.00 8.11 9.30
N ASP A 37 -8.80 8.83 8.52
CA ASP A 37 -9.18 10.23 8.80
C ASP A 37 -10.44 10.33 9.68
N LEU A 38 -11.02 9.20 10.11
CA LEU A 38 -12.17 9.21 11.01
C LEU A 38 -11.71 9.40 12.46
N PRO A 39 -12.32 10.33 13.24
CA PRO A 39 -11.89 10.68 14.59
C PRO A 39 -11.78 9.51 15.58
N ASP A 40 -12.56 8.44 15.36
CA ASP A 40 -12.64 7.27 16.23
C ASP A 40 -11.87 6.04 15.70
N PHE A 41 -11.29 6.13 14.49
CA PHE A 41 -10.61 5.00 13.84
C PHE A 41 -9.21 5.39 13.40
N SER A 42 -8.24 5.15 14.28
CA SER A 42 -6.83 5.21 13.90
C SER A 42 -6.35 3.81 13.53
N PHE A 43 -6.01 3.59 12.26
CA PHE A 43 -5.31 2.38 11.81
C PHE A 43 -3.82 2.36 12.24
N ALA A 44 -3.44 3.22 13.19
CA ALA A 44 -2.10 3.29 13.72
C ALA A 44 -1.64 1.91 14.21
N GLY A 45 -0.56 1.39 13.60
CA GLY A 45 0.06 0.12 13.95
C GLY A 45 -0.49 -1.12 13.25
N GLN A 46 -1.46 -1.00 12.32
CA GLN A 46 -1.98 -2.15 11.55
C GLN A 46 -1.56 -2.17 10.08
N GLN A 47 -0.94 -1.10 9.60
CA GLN A 47 -0.53 -0.98 8.20
C GLN A 47 0.98 -1.19 8.08
N GLU A 48 1.38 -2.13 7.24
CA GLU A 48 2.78 -2.30 6.89
C GLU A 48 3.24 -1.13 6.03
N THR A 49 4.25 -0.41 6.52
CA THR A 49 4.97 0.61 5.76
C THR A 49 6.31 0.03 5.32
N PHE A 50 6.60 0.12 4.03
CA PHE A 50 7.88 -0.28 3.45
C PHE A 50 8.68 0.98 3.17
N LEU A 51 9.80 1.15 3.87
CA LEU A 51 10.68 2.31 3.75
C LEU A 51 11.88 1.99 2.86
N ASN A 52 12.48 3.05 2.29
CA ASN A 52 13.70 2.97 1.49
C ASN A 52 13.59 1.99 0.31
N VAL A 53 12.40 1.89 -0.29
CA VAL A 53 12.18 1.02 -1.45
C VAL A 53 12.75 1.71 -2.68
N SER A 54 13.66 1.06 -3.40
CA SER A 54 14.27 1.63 -4.60
C SER A 54 14.39 0.57 -5.68
N GLY A 55 14.12 0.98 -6.91
CA GLY A 55 14.04 0.11 -8.08
C GLY A 55 12.60 -0.26 -8.41
N GLU A 56 12.29 -0.26 -9.69
CA GLU A 56 10.96 -0.51 -10.24
C GLU A 56 10.34 -1.83 -9.73
N GLU A 57 11.11 -2.92 -9.72
CA GLU A 57 10.61 -4.22 -9.26
C GLU A 57 10.35 -4.24 -7.75
N GLU A 58 11.24 -3.66 -6.96
CA GLU A 58 11.09 -3.59 -5.50
C GLU A 58 9.85 -2.76 -5.11
N VAL A 59 9.56 -1.68 -5.86
CA VAL A 59 8.34 -0.90 -5.66
C VAL A 59 7.08 -1.73 -5.95
N VAL A 60 7.07 -2.51 -7.03
CA VAL A 60 5.96 -3.41 -7.34
C VAL A 60 5.77 -4.46 -6.24
N VAL A 61 6.85 -5.05 -5.74
CA VAL A 61 6.82 -6.04 -4.65
C VAL A 61 6.32 -5.39 -3.35
N ALA A 62 6.81 -4.21 -2.99
CA ALA A 62 6.39 -3.49 -1.80
C ALA A 62 4.90 -3.11 -1.86
N VAL A 63 4.43 -2.65 -3.02
CA VAL A 63 3.01 -2.41 -3.31
C VAL A 63 2.19 -3.69 -3.11
N GLN A 64 2.63 -4.82 -3.67
CA GLN A 64 1.92 -6.08 -3.52
C GLN A 64 1.84 -6.54 -2.06
N LYS A 65 2.94 -6.43 -1.31
CA LYS A 65 2.98 -6.77 0.12
C LYS A 65 2.09 -5.84 0.94
N CYS A 66 2.13 -4.54 0.66
CA CYS A 66 1.28 -3.56 1.32
C CYS A 66 -0.20 -3.84 1.06
N TRP A 67 -0.57 -4.19 -0.17
CA TRP A 67 -1.89 -4.73 -0.45
C TRP A 67 -2.15 -5.99 0.37
N ALA A 68 -1.35 -7.05 0.28
CA ALA A 68 -1.60 -8.28 1.05
C ALA A 68 -1.80 -8.05 2.56
N SER A 69 -1.09 -7.08 3.18
CA SER A 69 -1.20 -6.73 4.60
C SER A 69 -2.62 -6.32 5.02
N LEU A 70 -3.36 -5.66 4.11
CA LEU A 70 -4.72 -5.20 4.36
C LEU A 70 -5.74 -6.36 4.42
N TRP A 71 -5.42 -7.56 3.94
CA TRP A 71 -6.32 -8.74 3.97
C TRP A 71 -5.89 -9.76 5.03
N THR A 72 -5.05 -9.38 5.99
CA THR A 72 -4.75 -10.21 7.15
C THR A 72 -5.98 -10.38 8.04
N ALA A 73 -6.04 -11.49 8.79
CA ALA A 73 -7.13 -11.75 9.73
C ALA A 73 -7.30 -10.61 10.76
N GLN A 74 -6.20 -9.98 11.17
CA GLN A 74 -6.21 -8.85 12.07
C GLN A 74 -6.85 -7.61 11.43
N ALA A 75 -6.43 -7.23 10.22
CA ALA A 75 -6.99 -6.10 9.50
C ALA A 75 -8.49 -6.29 9.16
N ILE A 76 -8.88 -7.50 8.78
CA ILE A 76 -10.29 -7.85 8.52
C ILE A 76 -11.11 -7.77 9.80
N SER A 77 -10.62 -8.35 10.90
CA SER A 77 -11.29 -8.34 12.20
C SER A 77 -11.46 -6.92 12.73
N TYR A 78 -10.43 -6.08 12.61
CA TYR A 78 -10.50 -4.67 12.99
C TYR A 78 -11.55 -3.92 12.18
N ARG A 79 -11.57 -4.05 10.85
CA ARG A 79 -12.60 -3.40 10.02
C ARG A 79 -14.01 -3.90 10.36
N HIS A 80 -14.16 -5.20 10.63
CA HIS A 80 -15.44 -5.78 11.04
C HIS A 80 -15.92 -5.23 12.38
N GLN A 81 -15.06 -5.17 13.40
CA GLN A 81 -15.37 -4.64 14.72
C GLN A 81 -15.75 -3.15 14.69
N ASN A 82 -15.16 -2.40 13.76
CA ASN A 82 -15.35 -0.97 13.62
C ASN A 82 -16.41 -0.58 12.57
N GLY A 83 -17.10 -1.55 11.95
CA GLY A 83 -18.13 -1.29 10.94
C GLY A 83 -17.62 -0.63 9.65
N ILE A 84 -16.32 -0.76 9.36
CA ILE A 84 -15.67 -0.14 8.20
C ILE A 84 -15.88 -1.04 6.99
N ASP A 85 -16.41 -0.47 5.91
CA ASP A 85 -16.62 -1.19 4.65
C ASP A 85 -15.26 -1.64 4.05
N GLN A 86 -15.19 -2.91 3.69
CA GLN A 86 -14.01 -3.57 3.13
C GLN A 86 -13.62 -2.98 1.76
N GLY A 87 -14.53 -2.27 1.08
CA GLY A 87 -14.31 -1.67 -0.23
C GLY A 87 -13.57 -0.32 -0.24
N VAL A 88 -13.28 0.29 0.91
CA VAL A 88 -12.86 1.72 0.99
C VAL A 88 -11.35 1.90 1.25
N VAL A 89 -10.52 0.93 0.83
CA VAL A 89 -9.08 1.00 1.04
C VAL A 89 -8.36 1.38 -0.25
N ALA A 90 -7.71 2.55 -0.25
CA ALA A 90 -6.78 2.97 -1.29
C ALA A 90 -5.33 2.71 -0.85
N MET A 91 -4.39 2.85 -1.78
CA MET A 91 -2.96 2.70 -1.50
C MET A 91 -2.19 3.79 -2.22
N ALA A 92 -1.17 4.35 -1.56
CA ALA A 92 -0.40 5.45 -2.07
C ALA A 92 1.11 5.16 -1.95
N VAL A 93 1.85 5.46 -3.02
CA VAL A 93 3.31 5.47 -3.00
C VAL A 93 3.76 6.92 -2.81
N VAL A 94 4.63 7.18 -1.83
CA VAL A 94 5.12 8.52 -1.52
C VAL A 94 6.62 8.57 -1.74
N GLY A 95 7.06 9.33 -2.74
CA GLY A 95 8.46 9.71 -2.89
C GLY A 95 8.82 10.83 -1.92
N ARG A 96 10.05 10.81 -1.42
CA ARG A 96 10.61 11.88 -0.60
C ARG A 96 11.58 12.69 -1.44
#